data_AF-A0AA37HGD3-F1
#
_entry.id   AF-A0AA37HGD3-F1
#
_cell.length_a   1.000
_cell.length_b   1.000
_cell.length_c   1.000
_cell.angle_alpha   90.00
_cell.angle_beta   90.00
_cell.angle_gamma   90.00
#
_symmetry.space_group_name_H-M   'P 1'
#
loop_
_entity.id
_entity.type
_entity.pdbx_description
1 polymer ?
#
loop_
_entity_poly.entity_id
_entity_poly.type
_entity_poly.pdbx_seq_one_letter_code
_entity_poly.pdbx_strand_id
1 'polypeptide(L)'
;MAAAHYRVGTSGGYTPAMLSVLKHVLIEYGPEREAHINAAGRAIPEAFPEASLEVAQGLLDDDLLIEARIPLRRANEWPAVSRRAHALQFDTLAA
;
A
#
# COMPACT_ATOMS: atom_id res chain seq x y z
N MET A 1 -40.72 2.21 17.45
CA MET A 1 -39.52 1.58 16.85
C MET A 1 -39.27 2.24 15.51
N ALA A 2 -38.32 3.17 15.44
CA ALA A 2 -37.95 3.83 14.19
C ALA A 2 -36.89 2.97 13.48
N ALA A 3 -37.21 2.44 12.31
CA ALA A 3 -36.26 1.74 11.46
C ALA A 3 -35.33 2.78 10.82
N ALA A 4 -34.04 2.69 11.10
CA ALA A 4 -33.03 3.50 10.43
C ALA A 4 -32.92 3.04 8.96
N HIS A 5 -33.48 3.82 8.04
CA HIS A 5 -33.28 3.62 6.60
C HIS A 5 -31.91 4.18 6.22
N TYR A 6 -30.90 3.32 6.12
CA TYR A 6 -29.62 3.68 5.53
C TYR A 6 -29.77 3.80 4.01
N ARG A 7 -29.77 5.03 3.50
CA ARG A 7 -29.78 5.32 2.05
C ARG A 7 -28.33 5.39 1.57
N VAL A 8 -27.86 4.34 0.90
CA VAL A 8 -26.60 4.39 0.15
C VAL A 8 -26.81 5.33 -1.03
N GLY A 9 -26.28 6.55 -0.94
CA GLY A 9 -26.19 7.47 -2.07
C GLY A 9 -25.01 7.08 -2.95
N THR A 10 -25.26 6.59 -4.15
CA THR A 10 -24.21 6.37 -5.16
C THR A 10 -24.07 7.61 -6.03
N SER A 11 -23.33 8.62 -5.56
CA SER A 11 -22.86 9.72 -6.40
C SER A 11 -21.36 9.55 -6.67
N GLY A 12 -21.04 8.96 -7.82
CA GLY A 12 -19.67 8.75 -8.27
C GLY A 12 -19.57 7.46 -9.08
N GLY A 13 -19.13 7.56 -10.34
CA GLY A 13 -19.09 6.45 -11.30
C GLY A 13 -18.50 5.18 -10.72
N TYR A 14 -19.36 4.18 -10.53
CA TYR A 14 -18.96 2.85 -10.09
C TYR A 14 -18.32 2.14 -11.28
N THR A 15 -17.00 2.23 -11.42
CA THR A 15 -16.28 1.14 -12.06
C THR A 15 -16.61 -0.12 -11.25
N PRO A 16 -16.95 -1.26 -11.87
CA PRO A 16 -17.34 -2.45 -11.14
C PRO A 16 -16.28 -2.72 -10.08
N ALA A 17 -16.68 -2.67 -8.80
CA ALA A 17 -15.75 -2.67 -7.68
C ALA A 17 -14.86 -3.91 -7.75
N MET A 18 -13.66 -3.70 -8.28
CA MET A 18 -12.64 -4.72 -8.32
C MET A 18 -12.24 -4.97 -6.88
N LEU A 19 -12.54 -6.17 -6.37
CA LEU A 19 -12.08 -6.58 -5.05
C LEU A 19 -10.59 -6.34 -4.97
N SER A 20 -10.17 -5.57 -3.99
CA SER A 20 -8.79 -5.21 -3.75
C SER A 20 -8.35 -5.78 -2.40
N VAL A 21 -7.08 -6.16 -2.33
CA VAL A 21 -6.43 -6.51 -1.06
C VAL A 21 -5.56 -5.35 -0.64
N LEU A 22 -5.60 -5.06 0.66
CA LEU A 22 -4.70 -4.09 1.29
C LEU A 22 -3.42 -4.82 1.69
N LYS A 23 -2.28 -4.24 1.31
CA LYS A 23 -0.96 -4.71 1.70
C LYS A 23 -0.18 -3.56 2.32
N HIS A 24 0.56 -3.87 3.38
CA HIS A 24 1.40 -2.89 4.06
C HIS A 24 2.87 -3.16 3.75
N VAL A 25 3.60 -2.09 3.45
CA VAL A 25 5.06 -2.08 3.49
C VAL A 25 5.45 -1.20 4.66
N LEU A 26 6.03 -1.80 5.70
CA LEU A 26 6.55 -1.07 6.86
C LEU A 26 7.80 -0.30 6.46
N ILE A 27 7.88 0.93 6.92
CA ILE A 27 9.03 1.81 6.74
C ILE A 27 9.51 2.18 8.14
N GLU A 28 10.66 1.63 8.50
CA GLU A 28 11.30 1.91 9.78
C GLU A 28 11.74 3.37 9.88
N TYR A 29 11.70 3.91 11.09
CA TYR A 29 12.29 5.21 11.38
C TYR A 29 13.81 5.22 11.12
N GLY A 30 14.28 6.22 10.36
CA GLY A 30 15.70 6.37 10.07
C GLY A 30 16.00 7.45 9.02
N PRO A 31 17.29 7.78 8.79
CA PRO A 31 17.70 8.82 7.85
C PRO A 31 17.33 8.51 6.40
N GLU A 32 17.12 7.24 6.05
CA GLU A 32 16.78 6.78 4.69
C GLU A 32 15.27 6.66 4.44
N ARG A 33 14.44 7.04 5.42
CA ARG A 33 12.98 6.86 5.37
C ARG A 33 12.35 7.41 4.08
N GLU A 34 12.73 8.60 3.66
CA GLU A 34 12.21 9.20 2.42
C GLU A 34 12.67 8.44 1.17
N ALA A 35 13.89 7.92 1.16
CA ALA A 35 14.38 7.11 0.05
C ALA A 35 13.61 5.79 -0.05
N HIS A 36 13.29 5.16 1.08
CA HIS A 36 12.47 3.95 1.13
C HIS A 36 11.03 4.21 0.68
N ILE A 37 10.41 5.31 1.10
CA ILE A 37 9.09 5.72 0.61
C ILE A 37 9.09 5.86 -0.91
N ASN A 38 10.07 6.61 -1.45
CA ASN A 38 10.18 6.86 -2.89
C ASN A 38 10.41 5.57 -3.68
N ALA A 39 11.23 4.67 -3.15
CA ALA A 39 11.51 3.41 -3.77
C ALA A 39 10.29 2.49 -3.84
N ALA A 40 9.62 2.28 -2.71
CA ALA A 40 8.39 1.49 -2.66
C ALA A 40 7.29 2.14 -3.52
N GLY A 41 7.20 3.47 -3.50
CA GLY A 41 6.31 4.27 -4.34
C GLY A 41 6.54 4.11 -5.86
N ARG A 42 7.73 3.65 -6.29
CA ARG A 42 8.03 3.31 -7.70
C ARG A 42 7.85 1.82 -7.99
N ALA A 43 8.37 0.96 -7.13
CA ALA A 43 8.36 -0.49 -7.35
C ALA A 43 6.95 -1.08 -7.39
N ILE A 44 6.03 -0.55 -6.57
CA ILE A 44 4.66 -1.08 -6.48
C ILE A 44 3.84 -0.73 -7.74
N PRO A 45 3.79 0.53 -8.22
CA PRO A 45 3.05 0.86 -9.45
C PRO A 45 3.67 0.27 -10.71
N GLU A 46 4.99 0.07 -10.75
CA GLU A 46 5.64 -0.66 -11.86
C GLU A 46 5.15 -2.10 -11.98
N ALA A 47 4.94 -2.78 -10.85
CA ALA A 47 4.43 -4.16 -10.85
C ALA A 47 2.90 -4.21 -10.96
N PHE A 48 2.21 -3.24 -10.37
CA PHE A 48 0.76 -3.13 -10.31
C PHE A 48 0.32 -1.73 -10.73
N PRO A 49 0.22 -1.46 -12.04
CA PRO A 49 -0.19 -0.14 -12.53
C PRO A 49 -1.58 0.30 -12.04
N GLU A 50 -2.43 -0.66 -11.67
CA GLU A 50 -3.75 -0.41 -11.11
C GLU A 50 -3.75 -0.18 -9.59
N ALA A 51 -2.58 -0.25 -8.93
CA ALA A 51 -2.49 -0.07 -7.49
C ALA A 51 -2.68 1.39 -7.09
N SER A 52 -3.43 1.61 -6.01
CA SER A 52 -3.40 2.89 -5.31
C SER A 52 -2.52 2.79 -4.08
N LEU A 53 -1.78 3.86 -3.82
CA LEU A 53 -0.83 3.96 -2.72
C LEU A 53 -1.23 5.10 -1.78
N GLU A 54 -1.04 4.88 -0.49
CA GLU A 54 -1.23 5.87 0.55
C GLU A 54 -0.13 5.69 1.61
N VAL A 55 0.49 6.78 2.05
CA VAL A 55 1.43 6.74 3.18
C VAL A 55 0.61 7.01 4.44
N ALA A 56 0.60 6.06 5.37
CA ALA A 56 -0.12 6.15 6.63
C ALA A 56 0.83 5.98 7.81
N GLN A 57 0.39 6.38 9.00
CA GLN A 57 1.13 6.07 10.22
C GLN A 57 1.08 4.58 10.52
N GLY A 58 2.21 4.05 10.97
CA GLY A 58 2.33 2.71 11.50
C GLY A 58 1.62 2.55 12.83
N LEU A 59 1.62 1.32 13.36
CA LEU A 59 1.07 1.03 14.69
C LEU A 59 1.95 1.57 15.83
N LEU A 60 3.21 1.89 15.55
CA LEU A 60 4.15 2.53 16.47
C LEU A 60 4.33 3.99 16.06
N ASP A 61 4.50 4.87 17.05
CA ASP A 61 4.38 6.33 16.88
C ASP A 61 5.32 6.93 15.82
N ASP A 62 6.50 6.33 15.61
CA ASP A 62 7.53 6.84 14.71
C ASP A 62 7.59 6.13 13.35
N ASP A 63 6.84 5.03 13.20
CA ASP A 63 6.85 4.21 11.99
C ASP A 63 5.87 4.76 10.95
N LEU A 64 6.25 4.64 9.68
CA LEU A 64 5.35 4.87 8.57
C LEU A 64 5.08 3.55 7.86
N LEU A 65 3.94 3.47 7.19
CA LEU A 65 3.67 2.38 6.28
C LEU A 65 3.13 2.91 4.95
N ILE A 66 3.38 2.15 3.89
CA ILE A 66 2.68 2.33 2.63
C ILE A 66 1.54 1.31 2.57
N GLU A 67 0.33 1.83 2.49
CA GLU A 67 -0.88 1.10 2.13
C GLU A 67 -0.95 0.95 0.61
N ALA A 68 -0.75 -0.27 0.12
CA ALA A 68 -0.95 -0.62 -1.27
C ALA A 68 -2.26 -1.38 -1.45
N ARG A 69 -3.19 -0.79 -2.20
CA ARG A 69 -4.45 -1.45 -2.60
C ARG A 69 -4.23 -2.06 -3.97
N ILE A 70 -4.16 -3.39 -4.05
CA ILE A 70 -3.92 -4.12 -5.30
C ILE A 70 -5.12 -5.00 -5.66
N PRO A 71 -5.38 -5.28 -6.95
CA PRO A 71 -6.46 -6.19 -7.35
C PRO A 71 -6.29 -7.59 -6.73
N LEU A 72 -7.37 -8.14 -6.14
CA LEU A 72 -7.37 -9.46 -5.49
C LEU A 72 -6.85 -10.58 -6.40
N ARG A 73 -7.16 -10.50 -7.71
CA ARG A 73 -6.71 -11.46 -8.73
C ARG A 73 -5.18 -11.57 -8.86
N ARG A 74 -4.44 -10.58 -8.37
CA ARG A 74 -2.97 -10.49 -8.42
C ARG A 74 -2.32 -10.58 -7.04
N ALA A 75 -3.10 -10.85 -5.99
CA ALA A 75 -2.60 -10.86 -4.61
C ALA A 75 -1.46 -11.86 -4.36
N ASN A 76 -1.41 -12.95 -5.15
CA ASN A 76 -0.36 -13.96 -5.12
C ASN A 76 0.99 -13.48 -5.70
N GLU A 77 1.01 -12.40 -6.49
CA GLU A 77 2.24 -11.80 -7.03
C GLU A 77 2.95 -10.91 -5.99
N TRP A 78 2.24 -10.50 -4.93
CA TRP A 78 2.74 -9.58 -3.90
C TRP A 78 4.09 -9.98 -3.29
N PRO A 79 4.37 -11.25 -2.92
CA PRO A 79 5.65 -11.62 -2.30
C PRO A 79 6.89 -11.35 -3.16
N ALA A 80 6.77 -11.29 -4.48
CA ALA A 80 7.87 -10.94 -5.37
C ALA A 80 8.13 -9.42 -5.40
N VAL A 81 7.07 -8.63 -5.22
CA VAL A 81 7.13 -7.17 -5.22
C VAL A 81 7.51 -6.63 -3.86
N SER A 82 6.93 -7.17 -2.78
CA SER A 82 7.26 -6.77 -1.41
C SER A 82 8.74 -6.99 -1.12
N ARG A 83 9.35 -8.08 -1.61
CA ARG A 83 10.80 -8.29 -1.49
C ARG A 83 11.60 -7.20 -2.17
N ARG A 84 11.20 -6.69 -3.34
CA ARG A 84 11.90 -5.56 -4.00
C ARG A 84 11.66 -4.24 -3.28
N ALA A 85 10.45 -4.02 -2.76
CA ALA A 85 10.12 -2.85 -1.97
C ALA A 85 10.86 -2.81 -0.62
N HIS A 86 11.12 -3.98 0.00
CA HIS A 86 11.89 -4.11 1.24
C HIS A 86 13.41 -4.27 1.03
N ALA A 87 13.87 -4.85 -0.08
CA ALA A 87 15.30 -5.19 -0.29
C ALA A 87 16.23 -3.96 -0.33
N LEU A 88 15.69 -2.76 -0.53
CA LEU A 88 16.45 -1.51 -0.45
C LEU A 88 16.87 -1.14 0.98
N GLN A 89 16.54 -1.98 1.96
CA GLN A 89 16.99 -1.87 3.35
C GLN A 89 18.36 -2.54 3.58
N PHE A 90 18.82 -3.44 2.68
CA PHE A 90 20.06 -4.22 2.89
C PHE A 90 21.26 -3.77 2.06
N ASP A 91 21.06 -3.04 0.97
CA ASP A 91 22.18 -2.56 0.16
C ASP A 91 22.93 -1.39 0.84
N THR A 92 22.30 -0.64 1.74
CA THR A 92 22.97 0.48 2.44
C THR A 92 23.78 0.06 3.68
N LEU A 93 23.58 -1.16 4.20
CA LEU A 93 24.37 -1.69 5.33
C LEU A 93 25.65 -2.42 4.89
N ALA A 94 25.89 -2.55 3.58
CA ALA A 94 27.02 -3.28 3.00
C ALA A 94 28.08 -2.38 2.34
N ALA A 95 27.98 -1.05 2.47
CA ALA A 95 28.90 -0.07 1.87
C ALA A 95 29.74 0.68 2.92
#